data_AF-A0A969DWJ0-F1
#
_entry.id   AF-A0A969DWJ0-F1
#
_cell.length_a   1.000
_cell.length_b   1.000
_cell.length_c   1.000
_cell.angle_alpha   90.00
_cell.angle_beta   90.00
_cell.angle_gamma   90.00
#
_symmetry.space_group_name_H-M   'P 1'
#
loop_
_entity.id
_entity.type
_entity.pdbx_description
1 polymer ?
#
loop_
_entity_poly.entity_id
_entity_poly.type
_entity_poly.pdbx_seq_one_letter_code
_entity_poly.pdbx_strand_id
1 'polypeptide(L)' 'MSPKRTALALGLALLGAGYFGAFSSLEIYAGIKPLVTLFPVQVGLLIYVLWWRKRGQRLEQE' A
#
# COMPACT_ATOMS: atom_id res chain seq x y z
N MET A 1 -18.15 10.56 4.25
CA MET A 1 -16.92 10.15 4.97
C MET A 1 -16.66 11.14 6.09
N SER A 2 -16.21 10.68 7.27
CA SER A 2 -15.86 11.62 8.34
C SER A 2 -14.61 12.42 7.96
N PRO A 3 -14.50 13.71 8.36
CA PRO A 3 -13.37 14.57 7.99
C PRO A 3 -12.01 13.97 8.40
N LYS A 4 -11.98 13.24 9.51
CA LYS A 4 -10.81 12.48 9.99
C LYS A 4 -10.35 11.41 8.99
N ARG A 5 -11.29 10.68 8.36
CA ARG A 5 -10.98 9.64 7.36
C ARG A 5 -10.48 10.27 6.05
N THR A 6 -11.04 11.41 5.67
CA THR A 6 -10.57 12.15 4.48
C THR A 6 -9.16 12.69 4.69
N ALA A 7 -8.86 13.30 5.84
CA ALA A 7 -7.52 13.78 6.16
C ALA A 7 -6.48 12.65 6.18
N LEU A 8 -6.84 11.49 6.74
CA LEU A 8 -5.98 10.30 6.72
C LEU A 8 -5.74 9.80 5.30
N ALA A 9 -6.80 9.70 4.49
CA ALA A 9 -6.70 9.26 3.09
C ALA A 9 -5.81 10.21 2.26
N LEU A 10 -5.98 11.52 2.46
CA LEU A 10 -5.14 12.53 1.81
C LEU A 10 -3.68 12.42 2.25
N GLY A 11 -3.43 12.25 3.55
CA GLY A 11 -2.08 12.06 4.09
C GLY A 11 -1.39 10.83 3.51
N LEU A 12 -2.11 9.71 3.40
CA LEU A 12 -1.61 8.48 2.78
C LEU A 12 -1.36 8.65 1.28
N ALA A 13 -2.22 9.37 0.57
CA ALA A 13 -2.05 9.67 -0.85
C ALA A 13 -0.82 10.54 -1.11
N LEU A 14 -0.61 11.57 -0.28
CA LEU A 14 0.57 12.44 -0.36
C LEU A 14 1.86 11.68 -0.02
N LEU A 15 1.83 10.82 1.00
CA LEU A 15 2.94 9.96 1.36
C LEU A 15 3.30 9.00 0.20
N GLY A 16 2.29 8.38 -0.41
CA GLY A 16 2.45 7.50 -1.57
C GLY A 16 3.02 8.24 -2.78
N ALA A 17 2.51 9.44 -3.07
CA ALA A 17 3.02 10.29 -4.15
C ALA A 17 4.48 10.71 -3.91
N GLY A 18 4.84 11.07 -2.68
CA GLY A 18 6.22 11.42 -2.30
C GLY A 18 7.18 10.24 -2.45
N TYR A 19 6.78 9.05 -1.98
CA TYR A 19 7.56 7.83 -2.14
C TYR A 19 7.75 7.47 -3.62
N PHE A 20 6.66 7.42 -4.40
CA PHE A 20 6.72 7.12 -5.83
C PHE A 20 7.60 8.13 -6.58
N GLY A 21 7.44 9.42 -6.29
CA GLY A 21 8.29 10.49 -6.83
C GLY A 21 9.78 10.28 -6.53
N ALA A 22 10.14 10.06 -5.27
CA ALA A 22 11.54 9.87 -4.85
C ALA A 22 12.20 8.64 -5.52
N PHE A 23 11.47 7.53 -5.66
CA PHE A 23 12.01 6.29 -6.22
C PHE A 23 11.87 6.19 -7.76
N SER A 24 11.04 7.03 -8.39
CA SER A 24 10.90 7.08 -9.85
C SER A 24 12.05 7.82 -10.55
N SER A 25 12.69 8.79 -9.88
CA SER A 25 13.85 9.52 -10.41
C SER A 25 15.19 8.81 -10.18
N LEU A 26 15.20 7.83 -9.28
CA LEU A 26 16.38 7.02 -8.98
C LEU A 26 16.78 6.20 -10.22
N GLU A 27 18.00 6.43 -10.70
CA GLU A 27 18.67 5.62 -11.75
C GLU A 27 19.12 4.27 -11.16
N ILE A 28 18.14 3.48 -10.71
CA ILE A 28 18.34 2.09 -10.34
C ILE A 28 18.35 1.27 -11.62
N TYR A 29 19.20 0.24 -11.69
CA TYR A 29 19.21 -0.77 -12.76
C TYR A 29 17.78 -1.10 -13.22
N ALA A 30 17.53 -1.06 -14.54
CA ALA A 30 16.19 -1.11 -15.13
C ALA A 30 15.33 -2.30 -14.67
N GLY A 31 15.94 -3.41 -14.26
CA GLY A 31 15.24 -4.58 -13.72
C GLY A 31 14.73 -4.43 -12.28
N ILE A 32 15.37 -3.61 -11.45
CA ILE A 32 15.07 -3.49 -10.00
C ILE A 32 14.16 -2.30 -9.71
N LYS A 33 14.20 -1.28 -10.58
CA LYS A 33 13.35 -0.09 -10.49
C LYS A 33 11.85 -0.41 -10.30
N PRO A 34 11.20 -1.26 -11.12
CA PRO A 34 9.79 -1.59 -10.92
C PRO A 34 9.51 -2.32 -9.60
N LEU A 35 10.46 -3.13 -9.09
CA LEU A 35 10.30 -3.82 -7.81
C LEU A 35 10.24 -2.83 -6.63
N VAL A 36 11.14 -1.84 -6.62
CA VAL A 36 11.19 -0.84 -5.55
C VAL A 36 10.01 0.11 -5.65
N THR A 37 9.66 0.56 -6.86
CA THR A 37 8.53 1.48 -7.06
C THR A 37 7.19 0.83 -6.69
N LEU A 38 7.00 -0.47 -6.94
CA LEU A 38 5.75 -1.18 -6.65
C LEU A 38 5.72 -1.83 -5.27
N PHE A 39 6.81 -1.79 -4.50
CA PHE A 39 6.91 -2.40 -3.18
C PHE A 39 5.76 -2.01 -2.23
N PRO A 40 5.34 -0.73 -2.12
CA PRO A 40 4.22 -0.36 -1.25
C PRO A 40 2.89 -1.00 -1.67
N VAL A 41 2.68 -1.18 -2.98
CA VAL A 41 1.47 -1.83 -3.52
C VAL A 41 1.47 -3.30 -3.14
N GLN A 42 2.61 -3.97 -3.24
CA GLN A 42 2.77 -5.39 -2.86
C GLN A 42 2.50 -5.58 -1.36
N VAL A 43 3.04 -4.71 -0.50
CA VAL A 43 2.79 -4.74 0.95
C VAL A 43 1.30 -4.51 1.26
N GLY A 44 0.67 -3.53 0.59
CA GLY A 44 -0.76 -3.27 0.75
C GLY A 44 -1.63 -4.47 0.37
N LEU A 45 -1.30 -5.13 -0.75
CA LEU A 45 -2.00 -6.34 -1.20
C LEU A 45 -1.84 -7.49 -0.20
N LEU A 46 -0.64 -7.70 0.32
CA LEU A 46 -0.36 -8.74 1.30
C LEU A 46 -1.17 -8.53 2.59
N ILE A 47 -1.18 -7.31 3.13
CA ILE A 47 -1.96 -6.96 4.31
C ILE A 47 -3.45 -7.19 4.06
N TYR A 48 -3.96 -6.79 2.89
CA TYR A 48 -5.35 -6.99 2.52
C TYR A 48 -5.72 -8.48 2.47
N VAL A 49 -4.91 -9.32 1.83
CA VAL A 49 -5.13 -10.78 1.74
C VAL A 49 -5.07 -11.43 3.12
N LEU A 50 -4.07 -11.10 3.94
CA LEU A 50 -3.95 -11.64 5.30
C LEU A 50 -5.13 -11.24 6.19
N TRP A 51 -5.56 -9.99 6.09
CA TRP A 51 -6.73 -9.51 6.83
C TRP A 51 -8.02 -10.18 6.36
N TRP A 52 -8.20 -10.32 5.03
CA TRP A 52 -9.33 -11.03 4.44
C TRP A 52 -9.41 -12.48 4.91
N ARG A 53 -8.28 -13.20 4.87
CA ARG A 53 -8.19 -14.59 5.35
C ARG A 53 -8.54 -14.70 6.83
N LYS A 54 -8.01 -13.81 7.67
CA LYS A 54 -8.32 -13.77 9.11
C LYS A 54 -9.80 -13.49 9.37
N ARG A 55 -10.45 -12.68 8.53
CA ARG A 55 -11.88 -12.41 8.63
C ARG A 55 -12.73 -13.61 8.25
N GLY A 56 -12.35 -14.32 7.18
CA GLY A 56 -13.03 -15.56 6.75
C GLY A 56 -13.03 -16.63 7.85
N GLN A 57 -11.88 -16.86 8.49
CA GLN A 57 -11.76 -17.83 9.58
C GLN A 57 -12.60 -17.50 10.83
N ARG A 58 -12.92 -16.21 11.07
CA ARG A 58 -13.79 -15.82 12.17
C ARG A 58 -15.26 -16.13 11.91
N LEU A 59 -15.69 -16.14 10.66
CA LEU A 59 -17.08 -16.38 10.27
C LEU A 59 -17.44 -17.88 10.28
N GLU A 60 -16.45 -18.77 10.24
CA GLU A 60 -16.65 -20.23 10.34
C GLU A 60 -16.73 -20.73 11.80
N GLN A 61 -16.49 -19.86 12.80
CA GLN A 61 -16.50 -20.22 14.22
C GLN A 61 -17.71 -19.63 14.99
N GLU A 62 -18.60 -18.92 14.32
CA GLU A 62 -19.89 -18.45 14.83
C GLU A 62 -21.03 -19.26 14.23
#